data_AF-A0A0C1GNY0-F1
#
_entry.id   AF-A0A0C1GNY0-F1
#
_cell.length_a   1.000
_cell.length_b   1.000
_cell.length_c   1.000
_cell.angle_alpha   90.00
_cell.angle_beta   90.00
_cell.angle_gamma   90.00
#
_symmetry.space_group_name_H-M   'P 1'
#
loop_
_entity.id
_entity.type
_entity.pdbx_description
1 polymer ?
#
loop_
_entity_poly.entity_id
_entity_poly.type
_entity_poly.pdbx_seq_one_letter_code
_entity_poly.pdbx_strand_id
1 'polypeptide(L)'
;MRTSDPDIYAVGECVEFDGHLFGLVAPLYDQAKVLADSLLGERNAFVVRELATKLKVTGCDLFSAGDFAEGETREDIVFRDPARGIYKRLVIEEDRLIGTVMYGDTADGSWFFGLIKDGTDISDIRETLIFGPANQGGASADPLSAVAALPPEAEICGCNGVCKGQITSAIESGAADLGAIRAETKASASCGTCTGLVEQLLSVTLGDGYAAPQAQPICGCTSHT
;
A
#
# COMPACT_ATOMS: atom_id res chain seq x y z
N MET A 1 -17.01 -16.84 -4.85
CA MET A 1 -17.95 -15.98 -4.08
C MET A 1 -19.39 -16.51 -4.02
N ARG A 2 -19.61 -17.81 -4.27
CA ARG A 2 -20.96 -18.43 -4.23
C ARG A 2 -21.31 -18.82 -2.80
N THR A 3 -22.57 -18.62 -2.41
CA THR A 3 -23.06 -19.03 -1.08
C THR A 3 -23.43 -20.52 -1.07
N SER A 4 -24.12 -20.98 -0.02
CA SER A 4 -24.69 -22.33 0.04
C SER A 4 -25.79 -22.57 -1.01
N ASP A 5 -26.47 -21.50 -1.43
CA ASP A 5 -27.39 -21.54 -2.57
C ASP A 5 -26.59 -21.27 -3.87
N PRO A 6 -26.70 -22.15 -4.89
CA PRO A 6 -25.90 -22.04 -6.10
C PRO A 6 -26.20 -20.79 -6.94
N ASP A 7 -27.38 -20.17 -6.78
CA ASP A 7 -27.83 -19.01 -7.54
C ASP A 7 -27.60 -17.68 -6.79
N ILE A 8 -27.11 -17.74 -5.54
CA ILE A 8 -26.86 -16.57 -4.70
C ILE A 8 -25.35 -16.39 -4.46
N TYR A 9 -24.88 -15.18 -4.72
CA TYR A 9 -23.50 -14.74 -4.48
C TYR A 9 -23.45 -13.64 -3.43
N ALA A 10 -22.34 -13.57 -2.71
CA ALA A 10 -22.08 -12.53 -1.72
C ALA A 10 -20.71 -11.90 -1.95
N VAL A 11 -20.65 -10.58 -1.79
CA VAL A 11 -19.46 -9.74 -1.90
C VAL A 11 -19.60 -8.63 -0.87
N GLY A 12 -18.52 -8.18 -0.25
CA GLY A 12 -18.60 -7.13 0.75
C GLY A 12 -18.14 -7.54 2.13
N GLU A 13 -18.40 -6.64 3.07
CA GLU A 13 -18.19 -6.85 4.51
C GLU A 13 -19.14 -7.89 5.09
N CYS A 14 -20.22 -8.25 4.37
CA CYS A 14 -21.16 -9.28 4.77
C CYS A 14 -20.63 -10.71 4.55
N VAL A 15 -19.47 -10.87 3.91
CA VAL A 15 -18.88 -12.17 3.60
C VAL A 15 -17.98 -12.63 4.74
N GLU A 16 -18.21 -13.86 5.21
CA GLU A 16 -17.21 -14.68 5.87
C GLU A 16 -16.63 -15.67 4.84
N PHE A 17 -15.31 -15.72 4.71
CA PHE A 17 -14.63 -16.65 3.80
C PHE A 17 -13.49 -17.36 4.53
N ASP A 18 -13.55 -18.69 4.60
CA ASP A 18 -12.60 -19.53 5.37
C ASP A 18 -12.34 -19.01 6.80
N GLY A 19 -13.41 -18.61 7.50
CA GLY A 19 -13.34 -18.07 8.87
C GLY A 19 -12.86 -16.62 8.98
N HIS A 20 -12.60 -15.93 7.87
CA HIS A 20 -12.15 -14.54 7.85
C HIS A 20 -13.31 -13.58 7.55
N LEU A 21 -13.35 -12.46 8.27
CA LEU A 21 -14.22 -11.30 8.01
C LEU A 21 -13.40 -10.15 7.44
N PHE A 22 -14.03 -9.30 6.62
CA PHE A 22 -13.34 -8.24 5.89
C PHE A 22 -13.95 -6.87 6.21
N GLY A 23 -13.10 -5.94 6.65
CA GLY A 23 -13.47 -4.54 6.92
C GLY A 23 -12.63 -3.53 6.14
N LEU A 24 -12.08 -3.95 5.01
CA LEU A 24 -11.20 -3.13 4.16
C LEU A 24 -11.73 -3.10 2.73
N VAL A 25 -11.45 -2.03 2.01
CA VAL A 25 -11.90 -1.88 0.61
C VAL A 25 -11.16 -2.82 -0.35
N ALA A 26 -9.87 -3.09 -0.11
CA ALA A 26 -9.06 -3.90 -1.01
C ALA A 26 -9.54 -5.37 -1.18
N PRO A 27 -9.82 -6.15 -0.11
CA PRO A 27 -10.41 -7.48 -0.24
C PRO A 27 -11.72 -7.46 -1.00
N LEU A 28 -12.53 -6.42 -0.78
CA LEU A 28 -13.85 -6.29 -1.39
C LEU A 28 -13.75 -6.08 -2.90
N TYR A 29 -12.78 -5.31 -3.37
CA TYR A 29 -12.51 -5.22 -4.81
C TYR A 29 -12.05 -6.55 -5.39
N ASP A 30 -11.22 -7.31 -4.68
CA ASP A 30 -10.77 -8.62 -5.15
C ASP A 30 -11.90 -9.65 -5.15
N GLN A 31 -12.76 -9.66 -4.13
CA GLN A 31 -13.99 -10.45 -4.13
C GLN A 31 -14.89 -10.08 -5.33
N ALA A 32 -15.04 -8.79 -5.63
CA ALA A 32 -15.84 -8.32 -6.76
C ALA A 32 -15.26 -8.77 -8.11
N LYS A 33 -13.93 -8.69 -8.29
CA LYS A 33 -13.25 -9.20 -9.51
C LYS A 33 -13.47 -10.70 -9.67
N VAL A 34 -13.24 -11.48 -8.61
CA VAL A 34 -13.45 -12.95 -8.63
C VAL A 34 -14.91 -13.29 -8.96
N LEU A 35 -15.87 -12.54 -8.42
CA LEU A 35 -17.28 -12.73 -8.75
C LEU A 35 -17.57 -12.39 -10.22
N ALA A 36 -17.04 -11.28 -10.73
CA ALA A 36 -17.20 -10.90 -12.14
C ALA A 36 -16.66 -11.99 -13.09
N ASP A 37 -15.45 -12.48 -12.84
CA ASP A 37 -14.83 -13.55 -13.63
C ASP A 37 -15.66 -14.83 -13.56
N SER A 38 -16.16 -15.19 -12.37
CA SER A 38 -17.03 -16.36 -12.19
C SER A 38 -18.32 -16.25 -13.01
N LEU A 39 -18.94 -15.06 -13.05
CA LEU A 39 -20.16 -14.81 -13.83
C LEU A 39 -19.91 -14.83 -15.35
N LEU A 40 -18.68 -14.55 -15.78
CA LEU A 40 -18.23 -14.67 -17.18
C LEU A 40 -17.80 -16.10 -17.55
N GLY A 41 -17.80 -17.04 -16.59
CA GLY A 41 -17.37 -18.42 -16.80
C GLY A 41 -15.85 -18.59 -16.79
N GLU A 42 -15.11 -17.59 -16.32
CA GLU A 42 -13.67 -17.62 -16.17
C GLU A 42 -13.26 -18.29 -14.85
N ARG A 43 -12.08 -18.92 -14.84
CA ARG A 43 -11.56 -19.56 -13.63
C ARG A 43 -10.77 -18.56 -12.80
N ASN A 44 -11.37 -18.10 -11.72
CA ASN A 44 -10.69 -17.30 -10.69
C ASN A 44 -11.15 -17.72 -9.29
N ALA A 45 -10.28 -17.54 -8.29
CA ALA A 45 -10.57 -17.86 -6.89
C ALA A 45 -10.07 -16.73 -6.00
N PHE A 46 -10.90 -16.37 -5.02
CA PHE A 46 -10.50 -15.42 -3.99
C PHE A 46 -9.50 -16.10 -3.05
N VAL A 47 -8.42 -15.39 -2.73
CA VAL A 47 -7.38 -15.82 -1.81
C VAL A 47 -7.25 -14.76 -0.73
N VAL A 48 -7.33 -15.19 0.53
CA VAL A 48 -7.09 -14.30 1.66
C VAL A 48 -5.64 -13.83 1.63
N ARG A 49 -5.44 -12.52 1.67
CA ARG A 49 -4.12 -11.89 1.71
C ARG A 49 -4.02 -11.07 2.99
N GLU A 50 -2.84 -11.03 3.59
CA GLU A 50 -2.53 -10.04 4.60
C GLU A 50 -2.54 -8.66 3.95
N LEU A 51 -3.14 -7.69 4.64
CA LEU A 51 -3.27 -6.34 4.14
C LEU A 51 -2.85 -5.34 5.21
N ALA A 52 -2.20 -4.28 4.77
CA ALA A 52 -1.99 -3.11 5.58
C ALA A 52 -3.29 -2.33 5.75
N THR A 53 -3.55 -1.90 6.98
CA THR A 53 -4.62 -0.97 7.31
C THR A 53 -4.06 0.45 7.37
N LYS A 54 -4.75 1.39 6.72
CA LYS A 54 -4.43 2.81 6.81
C LYS A 54 -5.70 3.59 7.11
N LEU A 55 -5.70 4.36 8.21
CA LEU A 55 -6.86 5.17 8.58
C LEU A 55 -6.91 6.42 7.69
N LYS A 56 -8.10 6.74 7.21
CA LYS A 56 -8.33 7.87 6.29
C LYS A 56 -9.19 8.95 6.96
N VAL A 57 -8.77 9.39 8.14
CA VAL A 57 -9.39 10.51 8.86
C VAL A 57 -8.50 11.73 8.69
N THR A 58 -9.08 12.86 8.27
CA THR A 58 -8.33 14.10 8.07
C THR A 58 -7.59 14.50 9.35
N GLY A 59 -6.29 14.75 9.24
CA GLY A 59 -5.43 15.11 10.37
C GLY A 59 -4.97 13.91 11.23
N CYS A 60 -5.26 12.68 10.80
CA CYS A 60 -4.82 11.46 11.47
C CYS A 60 -4.15 10.53 10.45
N ASP A 61 -2.84 10.65 10.31
CA ASP A 61 -2.04 9.70 9.56
C ASP A 61 -1.74 8.48 10.43
N LEU A 62 -2.42 7.36 10.18
CA LEU A 62 -2.21 6.10 10.90
C LEU A 62 -2.03 4.95 9.90
N PHE A 63 -0.97 4.18 10.07
CA PHE A 63 -0.68 2.95 9.33
C PHE A 63 -0.50 1.79 10.30
N SER A 64 -1.05 0.62 10.00
CA SER A 64 -0.90 -0.58 10.81
C SER A 64 -0.95 -1.84 9.96
N ALA A 65 0.00 -2.76 10.13
CA ALA A 65 0.05 -4.02 9.40
C ALA A 65 0.67 -5.14 10.24
N GLY A 66 0.29 -6.38 9.98
CA GLY A 66 0.83 -7.57 10.64
C GLY A 66 0.14 -7.96 11.94
N ASP A 67 0.84 -8.74 12.76
CA ASP A 67 0.35 -9.37 13.98
C ASP A 67 0.78 -8.59 15.25
N PHE A 68 -0.16 -8.38 16.16
CA PHE A 68 0.00 -7.65 17.42
C PHE A 68 -0.43 -8.46 18.65
N ALA A 69 -0.78 -9.74 18.47
CA ALA A 69 -1.11 -10.63 19.58
C ALA A 69 0.04 -10.71 20.60
N GLU A 70 -0.29 -11.02 21.84
CA GLU A 70 0.74 -11.25 22.86
C GLU A 70 1.44 -12.59 22.61
N GLY A 71 2.76 -12.63 22.82
CA GLY A 71 3.58 -13.82 22.68
C GLY A 71 4.85 -13.69 23.51
N GLU A 72 5.33 -14.80 24.07
CA GLU A 72 6.47 -14.81 25.00
C GLU A 72 7.80 -14.42 24.33
N THR A 73 7.91 -14.68 23.02
CA THR A 73 9.08 -14.43 22.18
C THR A 73 9.03 -13.09 21.45
N ARG A 74 7.97 -12.29 21.68
CA ARG A 74 7.76 -11.04 20.95
C ARG A 74 8.51 -9.88 21.59
N GLU A 75 9.14 -9.09 20.74
CA GLU A 75 9.91 -7.92 21.12
C GLU A 75 9.34 -6.66 20.45
N ASP A 76 9.44 -5.53 21.13
CA ASP A 76 8.95 -4.24 20.64
C ASP A 76 10.10 -3.24 20.46
N ILE A 77 10.16 -2.61 19.29
CA ILE A 77 10.92 -1.36 19.09
C ILE A 77 9.94 -0.21 18.98
N VAL A 78 10.06 0.77 19.89
CA VAL A 78 9.13 1.90 19.99
C VAL A 78 9.86 3.23 19.86
N PHE A 79 9.40 4.06 18.92
CA PHE A 79 9.80 5.45 18.77
C PHE A 79 8.64 6.39 19.08
N ARG A 80 8.90 7.43 19.87
CA ARG A 80 7.90 8.43 20.26
C ARG A 80 8.50 9.83 20.17
N ASP A 81 7.82 10.72 19.45
CA ASP A 81 8.08 12.15 19.45
C ASP A 81 6.75 12.89 19.65
N PRO A 82 6.34 13.12 20.92
CA PRO A 82 5.05 13.74 21.23
C PRO A 82 4.91 15.17 20.69
N ALA A 83 6.01 15.92 20.62
CA ALA A 83 6.00 17.30 20.13
C ALA A 83 5.68 17.37 18.64
N ARG A 84 6.15 16.37 17.87
CA ARG A 84 5.84 16.21 16.45
C ARG A 84 4.62 15.32 16.18
N GLY A 85 4.01 14.77 17.23
CA GLY A 85 2.88 13.85 17.12
C GLY A 85 3.24 12.53 16.42
N ILE A 86 4.48 12.05 16.55
CA ILE A 86 4.95 10.82 15.89
C ILE A 86 4.98 9.68 16.90
N TYR A 87 4.44 8.52 16.49
CA TYR A 87 4.59 7.25 17.19
C TYR A 87 4.87 6.14 16.17
N LYS A 88 5.86 5.31 16.42
CA LYS A 88 6.13 4.09 15.64
C LYS A 88 6.35 2.93 16.62
N ARG A 89 5.74 1.78 16.35
CA ARG A 89 5.93 0.51 17.07
C ARG A 89 6.17 -0.59 16.06
N LEU A 90 7.25 -1.33 16.22
CA LEU A 90 7.58 -2.51 15.44
C LEU A 90 7.53 -3.72 16.37
N VAL A 91 6.80 -4.76 15.97
CA VAL A 91 6.70 -6.04 16.67
C VAL A 91 7.59 -7.05 15.94
N ILE A 92 8.51 -7.65 16.68
CA ILE A 92 9.54 -8.56 16.14
C ILE A 92 9.40 -9.92 16.81
N GLU A 93 9.61 -10.97 16.04
CA GLU A 93 9.68 -12.35 16.51
C GLU A 93 10.72 -13.09 15.65
N GLU A 94 11.66 -13.80 16.27
CA GLU A 94 12.72 -14.55 15.58
C GLU A 94 13.49 -13.74 14.52
N ASP A 95 13.91 -12.51 14.89
CA ASP A 95 14.60 -11.56 13.99
C ASP A 95 13.85 -11.30 12.66
N ARG A 96 12.52 -11.34 12.72
CA ARG A 96 11.63 -10.89 11.64
C ARG A 96 10.65 -9.85 12.14
N LEU A 97 10.36 -8.87 11.30
CA LEU A 97 9.28 -7.94 11.56
C LEU A 97 7.95 -8.65 11.30
N ILE A 98 7.11 -8.77 12.33
CA ILE A 98 5.79 -9.40 12.22
C ILE A 98 4.64 -8.39 12.32
N GLY A 99 4.90 -7.17 12.81
CA GLY A 99 3.89 -6.13 12.94
C GLY A 99 4.46 -4.73 12.98
N THR A 100 3.70 -3.74 12.49
CA THR A 100 4.07 -2.32 12.54
C THR A 100 2.85 -1.44 12.78
N VAL A 101 2.97 -0.46 13.66
CA VAL A 101 2.00 0.64 13.86
C VAL A 101 2.74 1.96 13.76
N MET A 102 2.21 2.88 12.96
CA MET A 102 2.78 4.21 12.75
C MET A 102 1.69 5.27 12.85
N TYR A 103 1.94 6.36 13.56
CA TYR A 103 1.08 7.52 13.68
C TYR A 103 1.87 8.80 13.44
N GLY A 104 1.25 9.76 12.74
CA GLY A 104 1.87 11.02 12.32
C GLY A 104 2.77 10.84 11.10
N ASP A 105 3.94 10.26 11.29
CA ASP A 105 4.85 9.91 10.19
C ASP A 105 4.61 8.47 9.73
N THR A 106 3.93 8.30 8.59
CA THR A 106 3.57 7.00 8.00
C THR A 106 4.21 6.75 6.63
N ALA A 107 5.21 7.55 6.24
CA ALA A 107 5.80 7.50 4.91
C ALA A 107 6.41 6.13 4.57
N ASP A 108 7.08 5.52 5.56
CA ASP A 108 7.78 4.24 5.40
C ASP A 108 6.87 3.00 5.57
N GLY A 109 5.56 3.17 5.77
CA GLY A 109 4.65 2.06 6.08
C GLY A 109 4.69 0.92 5.06
N SER A 110 4.75 1.25 3.76
CA SER A 110 4.85 0.25 2.69
C SER A 110 6.16 -0.55 2.74
N TRP A 111 7.27 0.08 3.16
CA TRP A 111 8.55 -0.62 3.29
C TRP A 111 8.50 -1.63 4.44
N PHE A 112 7.99 -1.22 5.61
CA PHE A 112 7.78 -2.13 6.73
C PHE A 112 6.82 -3.28 6.37
N PHE A 113 5.75 -3.00 5.63
CA PHE A 113 4.83 -4.04 5.18
C PHE A 113 5.50 -5.03 4.21
N GLY A 114 6.40 -4.55 3.35
CA GLY A 114 7.24 -5.42 2.53
C GLY A 114 8.08 -6.39 3.37
N LEU A 115 8.76 -5.90 4.42
CA LEU A 115 9.54 -6.75 5.33
C LEU A 115 8.68 -7.83 6.00
N ILE A 116 7.45 -7.48 6.43
CA ILE A 116 6.50 -8.42 7.03
C ILE A 116 6.12 -9.51 6.02
N LYS A 117 5.68 -9.09 4.83
CA LYS A 117 5.22 -10.00 3.77
C LYS A 117 6.31 -10.96 3.30
N ASP A 118 7.54 -10.46 3.20
CA ASP A 118 8.67 -11.22 2.69
C ASP A 118 9.35 -12.08 3.77
N GLY A 119 8.99 -11.89 5.05
CA GLY A 119 9.60 -12.59 6.18
C GLY A 119 11.11 -12.31 6.30
N THR A 120 11.51 -11.09 5.94
CA THR A 120 12.92 -10.68 5.84
C THR A 120 13.61 -10.77 7.20
N ASP A 121 14.81 -11.34 7.22
CA ASP A 121 15.70 -11.29 8.39
C ASP A 121 16.17 -9.85 8.61
N ILE A 122 15.91 -9.32 9.81
CA ILE A 122 16.21 -7.93 10.16
C ILE A 122 17.46 -7.79 11.04
N SER A 123 18.22 -8.87 11.30
CA SER A 123 19.32 -8.87 12.26
C SER A 123 20.35 -7.78 11.98
N ASP A 124 20.72 -7.61 10.71
CA ASP A 124 21.74 -6.64 10.27
C ASP A 124 21.25 -5.18 10.34
N ILE A 125 19.94 -4.97 10.29
CA ILE A 125 19.31 -3.64 10.23
C ILE A 125 18.62 -3.24 11.53
N ARG A 126 18.59 -4.13 12.53
CA ARG A 126 17.74 -4.02 13.72
C ARG A 126 17.94 -2.72 14.50
N GLU A 127 19.18 -2.25 14.64
CA GLU A 127 19.50 -1.04 15.42
C GLU A 127 18.93 0.25 14.82
N THR A 128 18.81 0.31 13.48
CA THR A 128 18.34 1.50 12.77
C THR A 128 16.97 1.30 12.11
N LEU A 129 16.41 0.08 12.18
CA LEU A 129 15.15 -0.34 11.56
C LEU A 129 14.00 0.67 11.78
N ILE A 130 13.86 1.19 13.00
CA ILE A 130 12.80 2.11 13.40
C ILE A 130 12.81 3.45 12.63
N PHE A 131 13.97 3.83 12.08
CA PHE A 131 14.16 5.05 11.30
C PHE A 131 13.94 4.84 9.79
N GLY A 132 13.52 3.65 9.38
CA GLY A 132 13.12 3.36 8.01
C GLY A 132 14.30 3.11 7.05
N PRO A 133 14.00 2.96 5.74
CA PRO A 133 14.96 2.54 4.73
C PRO A 133 16.14 3.51 4.56
N ALA A 134 15.93 4.81 4.82
CA ALA A 134 16.97 5.84 4.68
C ALA A 134 18.15 5.67 5.64
N ASN A 135 18.00 4.85 6.71
CA ASN A 135 19.01 4.65 7.75
C ASN A 135 19.68 3.26 7.69
N GLN A 136 19.49 2.49 6.62
CA GLN A 136 20.01 1.12 6.51
C GLN A 136 21.42 1.03 5.91
N GLY A 137 22.07 2.17 5.65
CA GLY A 137 23.39 2.20 5.02
C GLY A 137 23.35 1.86 3.53
N GLY A 138 24.33 2.39 2.79
CA GLY A 138 24.31 2.50 1.33
C GLY A 138 24.31 3.96 0.91
N ALA A 139 24.71 4.27 -0.33
CA ALA A 139 24.49 5.61 -0.87
C ALA A 139 23.02 5.96 -0.64
N SER A 140 22.72 7.15 -0.10
CA SER A 140 21.34 7.62 -0.01
C SER A 140 20.79 7.48 -1.42
N ALA A 141 19.99 6.43 -1.65
CA ALA A 141 19.39 6.22 -2.93
C ALA A 141 18.59 7.49 -3.14
N ASP A 142 18.93 8.25 -4.19
CA ASP A 142 18.07 9.32 -4.68
C ASP A 142 16.62 8.79 -4.57
N PRO A 143 15.67 9.49 -3.92
CA PRO A 143 14.32 9.00 -3.73
C PRO A 143 13.72 8.40 -5.02
N LEU A 144 14.11 8.96 -6.18
CA LEU A 144 13.78 8.42 -7.50
C LEU A 144 14.40 7.04 -7.77
N SER A 145 15.67 6.82 -7.44
CA SER A 145 16.36 5.53 -7.56
C SER A 145 15.79 4.43 -6.65
N ALA A 146 15.33 4.77 -5.45
CA ALA A 146 14.68 3.79 -4.57
C ALA A 146 13.36 3.28 -5.18
N VAL A 147 12.57 4.18 -5.76
CA VAL A 147 11.34 3.85 -6.48
C VAL A 147 11.63 3.08 -7.78
N ALA A 148 12.69 3.48 -8.49
CA ALA A 148 13.17 2.76 -9.67
C ALA A 148 13.60 1.33 -9.36
N ALA A 149 14.14 1.06 -8.17
CA ALA A 149 14.58 -0.26 -7.74
C ALA A 149 13.46 -1.21 -7.28
N LEU A 150 12.24 -0.69 -7.00
CA LEU A 150 11.11 -1.54 -6.61
C LEU A 150 10.81 -2.61 -7.67
N PRO A 151 10.49 -3.86 -7.30
CA PRO A 151 10.09 -4.86 -8.27
C PRO A 151 8.72 -4.54 -8.91
N PRO A 152 8.40 -5.05 -10.11
CA PRO A 152 7.13 -4.77 -10.80
C PRO A 152 5.88 -5.12 -9.97
N GLU A 153 5.94 -6.18 -9.17
CA GLU A 153 4.88 -6.65 -8.29
C GLU A 153 4.73 -5.85 -6.99
N ALA A 154 5.64 -4.91 -6.71
CA ALA A 154 5.54 -4.05 -5.52
C ALA A 154 4.24 -3.24 -5.55
N GLU A 155 3.46 -3.32 -4.48
CA GLU A 155 2.21 -2.57 -4.36
C GLU A 155 2.49 -1.07 -4.18
N ILE A 156 1.90 -0.25 -5.05
CA ILE A 156 2.02 1.21 -5.01
C ILE A 156 0.72 1.83 -4.47
N CYS A 157 -0.44 1.36 -4.92
CA CYS A 157 -1.74 1.82 -4.47
C CYS A 157 -2.51 0.72 -3.74
N GLY A 158 -2.38 0.65 -2.41
CA GLY A 158 -3.07 -0.40 -1.63
C GLY A 158 -4.60 -0.31 -1.61
N CYS A 159 -5.19 0.85 -1.92
CA CYS A 159 -6.66 0.95 -1.97
C CYS A 159 -7.27 0.31 -3.22
N ASN A 160 -6.54 0.32 -4.34
CA ASN A 160 -6.99 -0.23 -5.61
C ASN A 160 -6.18 -1.48 -6.02
N GLY A 161 -5.23 -1.92 -5.18
CA GLY A 161 -4.34 -3.05 -5.44
C GLY A 161 -3.48 -2.86 -6.68
N VAL A 162 -2.98 -1.64 -6.94
CA VAL A 162 -2.19 -1.33 -8.15
C VAL A 162 -0.71 -1.47 -7.84
N CYS A 163 0.00 -2.32 -8.58
CA CYS A 163 1.44 -2.50 -8.48
C CYS A 163 2.24 -1.58 -9.40
N LYS A 164 3.56 -1.51 -9.18
CA LYS A 164 4.48 -0.72 -10.00
C LYS A 164 4.37 -1.07 -11.48
N GLY A 165 4.35 -2.36 -11.81
CA GLY A 165 4.29 -2.85 -13.19
C GLY A 165 3.05 -2.35 -13.93
N GLN A 166 1.88 -2.33 -13.28
CA GLN A 166 0.66 -1.79 -13.86
C GLN A 166 0.76 -0.29 -14.17
N ILE A 167 1.41 0.48 -13.28
CA ILE A 167 1.64 1.92 -13.51
C ILE A 167 2.64 2.11 -14.64
N THR A 168 3.77 1.38 -14.65
CA THR A 168 4.78 1.47 -15.70
C THR A 168 4.20 1.11 -17.08
N SER A 169 3.39 0.04 -17.17
CA SER A 169 2.73 -0.32 -18.43
C SER A 169 1.72 0.73 -18.91
N ALA A 170 1.01 1.42 -18.00
CA ALA A 170 0.16 2.55 -18.37
C ALA A 170 0.98 3.73 -18.92
N ILE A 171 2.13 4.03 -18.30
CA ILE A 171 3.05 5.06 -18.79
C ILE A 171 3.56 4.71 -20.20
N GLU A 172 3.99 3.46 -20.41
CA GLU A 172 4.43 2.95 -21.71
C GLU A 172 3.32 2.99 -22.78
N SER A 173 2.06 2.90 -22.35
CA SER A 173 0.87 3.00 -23.21
C SER A 173 0.44 4.46 -23.48
N GLY A 174 1.14 5.45 -22.90
CA GLY A 174 0.94 6.88 -23.17
C GLY A 174 0.40 7.70 -22.00
N ALA A 175 0.20 7.12 -20.81
CA ALA A 175 -0.23 7.87 -19.63
C ALA A 175 0.92 8.73 -19.05
N ALA A 176 1.05 9.96 -19.54
CA ALA A 176 2.18 10.83 -19.25
C ALA A 176 2.01 11.76 -18.03
N ASP A 177 0.85 11.71 -17.36
CA ASP A 177 0.57 12.55 -16.19
C ASP A 177 -0.26 11.81 -15.12
N LEU A 178 -0.38 12.42 -13.94
CA LEU A 178 -1.11 11.85 -12.81
C LEU A 178 -2.60 11.65 -13.12
N GLY A 179 -3.20 12.52 -13.93
CA GLY A 179 -4.60 12.43 -14.33
C GLY A 179 -4.86 11.20 -15.21
N ALA A 180 -3.99 10.96 -16.18
CA ALA A 180 -4.03 9.78 -17.04
C ALA A 180 -3.83 8.48 -16.23
N ILE A 181 -2.86 8.45 -15.32
CA ILE A 181 -2.65 7.29 -14.44
C ILE A 181 -3.87 7.02 -13.55
N ARG A 182 -4.49 8.06 -12.99
CA ARG A 182 -5.74 7.94 -12.22
C ARG A 182 -6.88 7.40 -13.07
N ALA A 183 -7.01 7.85 -14.32
CA ALA A 183 -8.08 7.42 -15.20
C ALA A 183 -7.97 5.94 -15.57
N GLU A 184 -6.76 5.51 -15.95
CA GLU A 184 -6.47 4.17 -16.46
C GLU A 184 -6.33 3.12 -15.36
N THR A 185 -5.50 3.38 -14.36
CA THR A 185 -5.14 2.38 -13.33
C THR A 185 -5.94 2.52 -12.03
N LYS A 186 -6.58 3.68 -11.81
CA LYS A 186 -7.15 4.11 -10.52
C LYS A 186 -6.14 4.36 -9.41
N ALA A 187 -4.83 4.20 -9.63
CA ALA A 187 -3.83 4.63 -8.66
C ALA A 187 -3.99 6.14 -8.36
N SER A 188 -3.81 6.55 -7.10
CA SER A 188 -4.04 7.93 -6.62
C SER A 188 -5.50 8.45 -6.68
N ALA A 189 -6.44 7.72 -7.30
CA ALA A 189 -7.80 8.22 -7.55
C ALA A 189 -8.79 8.05 -6.38
N SER A 190 -8.48 7.22 -5.37
CA SER A 190 -9.42 6.90 -4.27
C SER A 190 -9.07 7.58 -2.95
N CYS A 191 -7.87 7.34 -2.41
CA CYS A 191 -7.42 7.95 -1.15
C CYS A 191 -6.32 9.01 -1.33
N GLY A 192 -5.71 9.10 -2.51
CA GLY A 192 -4.63 10.02 -2.80
C GLY A 192 -3.29 9.74 -2.10
N THR A 193 -3.20 8.79 -1.16
CA THR A 193 -1.98 8.61 -0.35
C THR A 193 -0.76 8.16 -1.15
N CYS A 194 -0.95 7.41 -2.23
CA CYS A 194 0.14 6.98 -3.10
C CYS A 194 0.54 8.04 -4.15
N THR A 195 -0.03 9.25 -4.11
CA THR A 195 0.20 10.28 -5.15
C THR A 195 1.68 10.59 -5.35
N GLY A 196 2.40 10.90 -4.27
CA GLY A 196 3.83 11.23 -4.39
C GLY A 196 4.66 10.07 -4.96
N LEU A 197 4.34 8.83 -4.62
CA LEU A 197 5.01 7.65 -5.15
C LEU A 197 4.70 7.41 -6.64
N VAL A 198 3.46 7.70 -7.06
CA VAL A 198 3.06 7.67 -8.48
C VAL A 198 3.77 8.79 -9.27
N GLU A 199 3.87 9.99 -8.71
CA GLU A 199 4.60 11.12 -9.33
C GLU A 199 6.10 10.83 -9.44
N GLN A 200 6.69 10.17 -8.44
CA GLN A 200 8.07 9.68 -8.51
C GLN A 200 8.24 8.63 -9.61
N LEU A 201 7.30 7.67 -9.76
CA LEU A 201 7.32 6.70 -10.87
C LEU A 201 7.22 7.37 -12.24
N LEU A 202 6.33 8.35 -12.39
CA LEU A 202 6.23 9.16 -13.61
C LEU A 202 7.54 9.89 -13.90
N SER A 203 8.13 10.53 -12.90
CA SER A 203 9.42 11.24 -13.00
C SER A 203 10.55 10.29 -13.42
N VAL A 204 10.65 9.11 -12.81
CA VAL A 204 11.68 8.10 -13.13
C VAL A 204 11.49 7.55 -14.54
N THR A 205 10.25 7.27 -14.93
CA THR A 205 9.96 6.56 -16.19
C THR A 205 10.01 7.50 -17.40
N LEU A 206 9.56 8.74 -17.25
CA LEU A 206 9.51 9.73 -18.33
C LEU A 206 10.73 10.67 -18.36
N GLY A 207 11.51 10.75 -17.27
CA GLY A 207 12.66 11.65 -17.15
C GLY A 207 12.29 13.11 -17.37
N ASP A 208 13.06 13.82 -18.20
CA ASP A 208 12.83 15.22 -18.58
C ASP A 208 11.48 15.46 -19.28
N GLY A 209 10.79 14.40 -19.73
CA GLY A 209 9.45 14.48 -20.30
C GLY A 209 8.34 14.64 -19.26
N TYR A 210 8.63 14.46 -17.98
CA TYR A 210 7.64 14.67 -16.91
C TYR A 210 7.58 16.14 -16.50
N ALA A 211 6.41 16.76 -16.70
CA ALA A 211 6.11 18.06 -16.14
C ALA A 211 5.40 17.86 -14.78
N ALA A 212 6.03 18.30 -13.70
CA ALA A 212 5.39 18.31 -12.38
C ALA A 212 4.05 19.07 -12.45
N PRO A 213 2.97 18.54 -11.85
CA PRO A 213 1.66 19.13 -11.98
C PRO A 213 1.65 20.56 -11.42
N GLN A 214 1.17 21.51 -12.23
CA GLN A 214 0.78 22.82 -11.71
C GLN A 214 -0.40 22.65 -10.76
N ALA A 215 -0.56 23.58 -9.81
CA ALA A 215 -1.64 23.56 -8.83
C ALA A 215 -2.99 23.24 -9.52
N GLN A 216 -3.51 22.04 -9.24
CA GLN A 216 -4.77 21.60 -9.81
C GLN A 216 -5.91 21.98 -8.89
N PRO A 217 -7.08 22.35 -9.45
CA PRO A 217 -8.23 22.66 -8.64
C PRO A 217 -8.70 21.43 -7.84
N ILE A 218 -9.30 21.66 -6.68
CA ILE A 218 -9.89 20.66 -5.78
C ILE A 218 -10.84 19.70 -6.54
N CYS A 219 -11.50 20.20 -7.57
CA CYS A 219 -12.39 19.45 -8.45
C CYS A 219 -12.28 20.03 -9.88
N GLY A 220 -12.45 19.21 -10.91
CA GLY A 220 -12.55 19.69 -12.30
C GLY A 220 -13.75 20.64 -12.57
N CYS A 221 -14.62 20.78 -11.58
CA CYS A 221 -15.77 21.68 -11.54
C CYS A 221 -15.48 23.07 -10.94
N THR A 222 -14.26 23.33 -10.46
CA THR A 222 -13.88 24.61 -9.84
C THR A 222 -12.48 25.05 -10.29
N SER A 223 -12.16 26.33 -10.09
CA SER A 223 -10.80 26.87 -10.25
C SER A 223 -10.09 27.05 -8.90
N HIS A 224 -10.75 26.70 -7.79
CA HIS A 224 -10.14 26.74 -6.46
C HIS A 224 -9.16 25.58 -6.29
N THR A 225 -7.89 25.93 -6.10
CA THR A 225 -6.76 25.03 -5.81
C THR A 225 -6.54 24.88 -4.32
#